data_AF-Q692I0-F1
#
_entry.id   AF-Q692I0-F1
#
_cell.length_a   1.000
_cell.length_b   1.000
_cell.length_c   1.000
_cell.angle_alpha   90.00
_cell.angle_beta   90.00
_cell.angle_gamma   90.00
#
_symmetry.space_group_name_H-M   'P 1'
#
loop_
_entity.id
_entity.type
_entity.pdbx_description
1 polymer ?
#
loop_
_entity_poly.entity_id
_entity_poly.type
_entity_poly.pdbx_seq_one_letter_code
_entity_poly.pdbx_strand_id
1 'polypeptide(L)'
;GTCWYHSHFSAQYGNGIVGPIVIHGPASLPYDIDLGPFPLVDYYYKSADELVHHTQSNGPPFSDNVLFNGTGVHPQTGHGQYAKVTLTPGKRHRLRIINMSTENHFQVSLVGHQFTVIAADMVPVHSYNTDSLFLAVGQRYDVIIDASPTPGNYWFNVTFGGGFACGGSLNPHPAAIFHYEGAPDALPTNPGVTPRDHNCLDTLDLVPVVPRNVQVNQFVKKPENTLPVELSIGGTPLFVWKVNGSAIDVDWGNPVLQYVMDGNTSY
;
A
#
# COMPACT_ATOMS: atom_id res chain seq x y z
N GLY A 1 3.38 8.67 13.49
CA GLY A 1 2.80 8.39 12.17
C GLY A 1 2.51 6.92 12.03
N THR A 2 2.40 6.46 10.79
CA THR A 2 2.03 5.08 10.45
C THR A 2 3.17 4.39 9.70
N CYS A 3 3.51 3.19 10.14
CA CYS A 3 4.49 2.32 9.49
C CYS A 3 4.00 0.87 9.62
N TRP A 4 4.86 -0.08 9.29
CA TRP A 4 4.61 -1.51 9.36
C TRP A 4 5.95 -2.24 9.48
N TYR A 5 5.92 -3.46 10.04
CA TYR A 5 7.04 -4.39 10.02
C TYR A 5 6.68 -5.58 9.15
N HIS A 6 7.69 -6.22 8.58
CA HIS A 6 7.54 -7.47 7.85
C HIS A 6 8.83 -8.29 7.88
N SER A 7 8.72 -9.60 7.65
CA SER A 7 9.91 -10.42 7.43
C SER A 7 10.67 -9.94 6.19
N HIS A 8 12.00 -9.97 6.26
CA HIS A 8 12.89 -9.69 5.13
C HIS A 8 13.68 -10.95 4.70
N PHE A 9 13.21 -12.13 5.13
CA PHE A 9 13.73 -13.41 4.69
C PHE A 9 13.05 -13.83 3.39
N SER A 10 13.69 -13.56 2.25
CA SER A 10 13.09 -13.74 0.91
C SER A 10 11.68 -13.12 0.84
N ALA A 11 10.67 -13.84 0.36
CA ALA A 11 9.29 -13.36 0.28
C ALA A 11 8.42 -13.79 1.49
N GLN A 12 9.02 -14.23 2.61
CA GLN A 12 8.30 -14.87 3.72
C GLN A 12 7.17 -14.02 4.30
N TYR A 13 7.22 -12.70 4.21
CA TYR A 13 6.12 -11.86 4.68
C TYR A 13 4.80 -12.08 3.93
N GLY A 14 4.86 -12.58 2.68
CA GLY A 14 3.68 -13.02 1.92
C GLY A 14 2.94 -14.20 2.55
N ASN A 15 3.60 -14.96 3.44
CA ASN A 15 2.97 -16.01 4.25
C ASN A 15 2.36 -15.47 5.56
N GLY A 16 2.39 -14.15 5.80
CA GLY A 16 1.70 -13.50 6.93
C GLY A 16 2.59 -12.97 8.06
N ILE A 17 3.93 -12.97 7.91
CA ILE A 17 4.83 -12.36 8.90
C ILE A 17 4.92 -10.84 8.66
N VAL A 18 3.84 -10.14 9.00
CA VAL A 18 3.62 -8.73 8.72
C VAL A 18 2.73 -8.09 9.80
N GLY A 19 2.88 -6.80 10.07
CA GLY A 19 1.96 -6.08 10.96
C GLY A 19 2.16 -4.56 10.99
N PRO A 20 1.11 -3.80 11.38
CA PRO A 20 1.18 -2.35 11.42
C PRO A 20 1.97 -1.83 12.64
N ILE A 21 2.59 -0.67 12.48
CA ILE A 21 3.22 0.11 13.55
C ILE A 21 2.54 1.48 13.61
N VAL A 22 2.04 1.84 14.79
CA VAL A 22 1.52 3.18 15.07
C VAL A 22 2.40 3.83 16.13
N ILE A 23 2.97 4.98 15.80
CA ILE A 23 3.70 5.83 16.74
C ILE A 23 2.89 7.12 16.90
N HIS A 24 2.27 7.30 18.08
CA HIS A 24 1.47 8.49 18.35
C HIS A 24 2.32 9.77 18.41
N GLY A 25 1.71 10.90 18.06
CA GLY A 25 2.35 12.21 17.97
C GLY A 25 1.37 13.25 17.42
N PRO A 26 1.84 14.49 17.19
CA PRO A 26 1.00 15.54 16.60
C PRO A 26 0.56 15.19 15.18
N ALA A 27 -0.47 15.89 14.69
CA ALA A 27 -0.98 15.80 13.33
C ALA A 27 -1.15 17.20 12.72
N SER A 28 -1.16 17.29 11.40
CA SER A 28 -1.29 18.57 10.68
C SER A 28 -2.72 19.11 10.62
N LEU A 29 -3.72 18.31 11.01
CA LEU A 29 -5.11 18.70 11.09
C LEU A 29 -5.76 18.10 12.35
N PRO A 30 -6.65 18.84 13.04
CA PRO A 30 -7.43 18.27 14.15
C PRO A 30 -8.38 17.18 13.68
N TYR A 31 -8.59 16.17 14.52
CA TYR A 31 -9.55 15.08 14.33
C TYR A 31 -10.12 14.68 15.69
N ASP A 32 -11.27 14.01 15.68
CA ASP A 32 -11.98 13.61 16.90
C ASP A 32 -11.64 12.18 17.33
N ILE A 33 -11.55 11.26 16.35
CA ILE A 33 -11.40 9.82 16.58
C ILE A 33 -10.24 9.29 15.73
N ASP A 34 -9.33 8.51 16.32
CA ASP A 34 -8.34 7.72 15.58
C ASP A 34 -8.87 6.30 15.40
N LEU A 35 -9.20 5.92 14.17
CA LEU A 35 -9.69 4.58 13.82
C LEU A 35 -8.58 3.52 13.83
N GLY A 36 -7.31 3.95 13.89
CA GLY A 36 -6.17 3.04 13.89
C GLY A 36 -5.73 2.58 12.48
N PRO A 37 -4.86 1.55 12.43
CA PRO A 37 -4.33 1.00 11.18
C PRO A 37 -5.42 0.29 10.37
N PHE A 38 -5.40 0.52 9.06
CA PHE A 38 -6.28 -0.12 8.09
C PHE A 38 -5.45 -0.71 6.96
N PRO A 39 -4.81 -1.87 7.20
CA PRO A 39 -3.96 -2.49 6.21
C PRO A 39 -4.76 -3.12 5.07
N LEU A 40 -4.22 -2.99 3.86
CA LEU A 40 -4.67 -3.61 2.63
C LEU A 40 -3.57 -4.55 2.15
N VAL A 41 -3.93 -5.76 1.75
CA VAL A 41 -2.98 -6.79 1.32
C VAL A 41 -3.56 -7.55 0.13
N ASP A 42 -2.75 -7.79 -0.90
CA ASP A 42 -3.02 -8.87 -1.83
C ASP A 42 -3.01 -10.21 -1.12
N TYR A 43 -3.87 -11.12 -1.56
CA TYR A 43 -3.96 -12.44 -0.96
C TYR A 43 -3.88 -13.51 -2.02
N TYR A 44 -2.89 -14.36 -1.85
CA TYR A 44 -2.63 -15.51 -2.72
C TYR A 44 -2.87 -16.78 -1.92
N TYR A 45 -3.49 -17.78 -2.56
CA TYR A 45 -3.65 -19.11 -1.96
C TYR A 45 -2.36 -19.92 -1.98
N LYS A 46 -1.48 -19.66 -2.96
CA LYS A 46 -0.14 -20.24 -3.03
C LYS A 46 0.77 -19.62 -1.98
N SER A 47 1.71 -20.40 -1.47
CA SER A 47 2.74 -19.91 -0.56
C SER A 47 3.72 -18.96 -1.26
N ALA A 48 4.38 -18.13 -0.47
CA ALA A 48 5.36 -17.16 -0.97
C ALA A 48 6.49 -17.82 -1.77
N ASP A 49 7.03 -18.97 -1.32
CA ASP A 49 8.10 -19.67 -2.03
C ASP A 49 7.64 -20.25 -3.38
N GLU A 50 6.40 -20.74 -3.46
CA GLU A 50 5.79 -21.15 -4.74
C GLU A 50 5.65 -19.97 -5.70
N LEU A 51 5.28 -18.78 -5.18
CA LEU A 51 5.15 -17.57 -5.98
C LEU A 51 6.52 -17.03 -6.42
N VAL A 52 7.55 -17.09 -5.57
CA VAL A 52 8.94 -16.76 -5.96
C VAL A 52 9.39 -17.68 -7.09
N HIS A 53 9.19 -18.99 -6.96
CA HIS A 53 9.56 -19.94 -8.02
C HIS A 53 8.75 -19.70 -9.31
N HIS A 54 7.46 -19.38 -9.20
CA HIS A 54 6.63 -19.08 -10.35
C HIS A 54 7.10 -17.83 -11.10
N THR A 55 7.37 -16.74 -10.38
CA THR A 55 7.71 -15.43 -10.94
C THR A 55 9.12 -15.34 -11.52
N GLN A 56 9.98 -16.32 -11.22
CA GLN A 56 11.28 -16.49 -11.88
C GLN A 56 11.15 -16.77 -13.39
N SER A 57 10.04 -17.38 -13.83
CA SER A 57 9.85 -17.76 -15.25
C SER A 57 8.50 -17.37 -15.85
N ASN A 58 7.62 -16.74 -15.07
CA ASN A 58 6.31 -16.25 -15.52
C ASN A 58 6.08 -14.83 -14.99
N GLY A 59 5.21 -14.07 -15.64
CA GLY A 59 4.75 -12.80 -15.06
C GLY A 59 4.02 -13.03 -13.73
N PRO A 60 4.02 -12.05 -12.80
CA PRO A 60 3.26 -12.16 -11.56
C PRO A 60 1.77 -12.45 -11.83
N PRO A 61 1.17 -13.39 -11.10
CA PRO A 61 -0.25 -13.64 -11.20
C PRO A 61 -1.04 -12.51 -10.53
N PHE A 62 -2.27 -12.29 -10.97
CA PHE A 62 -3.22 -11.51 -10.18
C PHE A 62 -3.44 -12.16 -8.81
N SER A 63 -3.73 -11.35 -7.81
CA SER A 63 -4.08 -11.82 -6.47
C SER A 63 -5.40 -12.59 -6.51
N ASP A 64 -5.51 -13.66 -5.71
CA ASP A 64 -6.77 -14.42 -5.61
C ASP A 64 -7.86 -13.59 -4.94
N ASN A 65 -7.47 -12.73 -3.99
CA ASN A 65 -8.34 -11.77 -3.33
C ASN A 65 -7.54 -10.55 -2.83
N VAL A 66 -8.24 -9.56 -2.27
CA VAL A 66 -7.64 -8.46 -1.49
C VAL A 66 -8.27 -8.46 -0.11
N LEU A 67 -7.44 -8.42 0.92
CA LEU A 67 -7.88 -8.35 2.32
C LEU A 67 -7.83 -6.93 2.84
N PHE A 68 -8.89 -6.56 3.56
CA PHE A 68 -9.05 -5.30 4.26
C PHE A 68 -8.98 -5.60 5.75
N ASN A 69 -7.98 -5.07 6.44
CA ASN A 69 -7.77 -5.32 7.86
C ASN A 69 -7.85 -6.83 8.25
N GLY A 70 -7.27 -7.69 7.41
CA GLY A 70 -7.21 -9.15 7.63
C GLY A 70 -8.44 -9.94 7.20
N THR A 71 -9.44 -9.34 6.54
CA THR A 71 -10.63 -10.06 6.08
C THR A 71 -11.10 -9.64 4.69
N GLY A 72 -11.85 -10.50 4.02
CA GLY A 72 -12.41 -10.28 2.70
C GLY A 72 -13.48 -11.32 2.38
N VAL A 73 -14.34 -11.00 1.42
CA VAL A 73 -15.35 -11.93 0.90
C VAL A 73 -14.79 -12.63 -0.34
N HIS A 74 -14.93 -13.95 -0.38
CA HIS A 74 -14.51 -14.75 -1.52
C HIS A 74 -15.42 -14.48 -2.73
N PRO A 75 -14.88 -14.08 -3.90
CA PRO A 75 -15.70 -13.55 -4.99
C PRO A 75 -16.68 -14.56 -5.61
N GLN A 76 -16.38 -15.87 -5.58
CA GLN A 76 -17.28 -16.90 -6.13
C GLN A 76 -18.21 -17.55 -5.10
N THR A 77 -17.77 -17.79 -3.87
CA THR A 77 -18.55 -18.53 -2.86
C THR A 77 -19.33 -17.61 -1.93
N GLY A 78 -18.97 -16.33 -1.84
CA GLY A 78 -19.54 -15.39 -0.87
C GLY A 78 -19.14 -15.66 0.58
N HIS A 79 -18.26 -16.63 0.85
CA HIS A 79 -17.74 -16.90 2.19
C HIS A 79 -16.79 -15.79 2.66
N GLY A 80 -16.64 -15.65 3.98
CA GLY A 80 -15.87 -14.56 4.59
C GLY A 80 -16.75 -13.38 4.96
N GLN A 81 -16.14 -12.24 5.23
CA GLN A 81 -16.85 -11.04 5.63
C GLN A 81 -16.13 -9.79 5.15
N TYR A 82 -16.89 -8.71 4.93
CA TYR A 82 -16.30 -7.41 4.68
C TYR A 82 -15.70 -6.86 5.98
N ALA A 83 -14.55 -6.19 5.89
CA ALA A 83 -14.12 -5.34 6.99
C ALA A 83 -15.17 -4.25 7.21
N LYS A 84 -15.57 -4.01 8.46
CA LYS A 84 -16.56 -3.01 8.84
C LYS A 84 -15.92 -1.96 9.72
N VAL A 85 -15.89 -0.72 9.24
CA VAL A 85 -15.40 0.46 9.97
C VAL A 85 -16.60 1.29 10.38
N THR A 86 -16.70 1.61 11.67
CA THR A 86 -17.83 2.42 12.18
C THR A 86 -17.42 3.89 12.24
N LEU A 87 -18.27 4.77 11.69
CA LEU A 87 -18.13 6.21 11.70
C LEU A 87 -19.18 6.83 12.65
N THR A 88 -18.74 7.70 13.55
CA THR A 88 -19.64 8.49 14.39
C THR A 88 -20.12 9.72 13.59
N PRO A 89 -21.43 9.90 13.36
CA PRO A 89 -21.94 11.02 12.56
C PRO A 89 -21.46 12.39 13.07
N GLY A 90 -21.04 13.26 12.16
CA GLY A 90 -20.55 14.61 12.46
C GLY A 90 -19.16 14.68 13.12
N LYS A 91 -18.40 13.58 13.13
CA LYS A 91 -17.02 13.52 13.64
C LYS A 91 -16.01 13.38 12.50
N ARG A 92 -14.80 13.86 12.76
CA ARG A 92 -13.62 13.66 11.92
C ARG A 92 -12.81 12.46 12.40
N HIS A 93 -12.57 11.52 11.51
CA HIS A 93 -11.93 10.26 11.81
C HIS A 93 -10.58 10.16 11.11
N ARG A 94 -9.51 9.90 11.86
CA ARG A 94 -8.21 9.56 11.29
C ARG A 94 -8.18 8.07 10.95
N LEU A 95 -8.01 7.75 9.67
CA LEU A 95 -7.77 6.40 9.18
C LEU A 95 -6.32 6.28 8.70
N ARG A 96 -5.64 5.18 9.04
CA ARG A 96 -4.23 4.96 8.70
C ARG A 96 -4.12 3.84 7.68
N ILE A 97 -4.24 4.19 6.41
CA ILE A 97 -4.25 3.22 5.30
C ILE A 97 -2.82 2.76 5.02
N ILE A 98 -2.61 1.46 4.87
CA ILE A 98 -1.30 0.85 4.63
C ILE A 98 -1.46 -0.14 3.48
N ASN A 99 -0.63 -0.06 2.44
CA ASN A 99 -0.50 -1.17 1.50
C ASN A 99 0.64 -2.10 1.97
N MET A 100 0.31 -3.28 2.47
CA MET A 100 1.27 -4.29 2.94
C MET A 100 1.40 -5.48 1.97
N SER A 101 1.00 -5.28 0.72
CA SER A 101 1.00 -6.29 -0.33
C SER A 101 2.39 -6.78 -0.70
N THR A 102 2.43 -7.90 -1.42
CA THR A 102 3.64 -8.43 -2.04
C THR A 102 3.89 -7.89 -3.45
N GLU A 103 2.83 -7.52 -4.18
CA GLU A 103 2.93 -7.00 -5.55
C GLU A 103 1.89 -5.90 -5.84
N ASN A 104 0.63 -6.08 -5.40
CA ASN A 104 -0.46 -5.22 -5.84
C ASN A 104 -0.30 -3.77 -5.37
N HIS A 105 -0.48 -2.85 -6.30
CA HIS A 105 -0.63 -1.42 -6.03
C HIS A 105 -2.11 -1.05 -6.10
N PHE A 106 -2.60 -0.33 -5.09
CA PHE A 106 -4.04 -0.10 -4.92
C PHE A 106 -4.42 1.34 -5.25
N GLN A 107 -5.56 1.51 -5.90
CA GLN A 107 -6.32 2.76 -5.87
C GLN A 107 -7.49 2.59 -4.91
N VAL A 108 -7.62 3.49 -3.94
CA VAL A 108 -8.69 3.43 -2.94
C VAL A 108 -9.61 4.64 -3.02
N SER A 109 -10.90 4.41 -2.77
CA SER A 109 -11.91 5.47 -2.66
C SER A 109 -13.01 5.07 -1.67
N LEU A 110 -13.64 6.07 -1.05
CA LEU A 110 -14.80 5.88 -0.17
C LEU A 110 -16.01 6.57 -0.80
N VAL A 111 -17.04 5.78 -1.12
CA VAL A 111 -18.23 6.30 -1.83
C VAL A 111 -18.84 7.46 -1.04
N GLY A 112 -19.05 8.60 -1.71
CA GLY A 112 -19.67 9.79 -1.12
C GLY A 112 -18.79 10.58 -0.15
N HIS A 113 -17.50 10.25 -0.02
CA HIS A 113 -16.57 10.93 0.89
C HIS A 113 -15.27 11.30 0.19
N GLN A 114 -14.63 12.37 0.67
CA GLN A 114 -13.24 12.70 0.34
C GLN A 114 -12.31 12.27 1.46
N PHE A 115 -11.05 12.05 1.08
CA PHE A 115 -9.95 11.94 2.02
C PHE A 115 -9.26 13.29 2.16
N THR A 116 -9.06 13.76 3.39
CA THR A 116 -8.11 14.83 3.68
C THR A 116 -6.80 14.21 4.16
N VAL A 117 -5.80 14.12 3.31
CA VAL A 117 -4.50 13.53 3.66
C VAL A 117 -3.75 14.44 4.62
N ILE A 118 -3.16 13.86 5.67
CA ILE A 118 -2.40 14.59 6.70
C ILE A 118 -0.99 14.03 6.93
N ALA A 119 -0.70 12.82 6.44
CA ALA A 119 0.66 12.29 6.37
C ALA A 119 0.77 11.36 5.16
N ALA A 120 1.96 11.37 4.55
CA ALA A 120 2.39 10.36 3.60
C ALA A 120 3.55 9.61 4.25
N ASP A 121 3.47 8.28 4.26
CA ASP A 121 4.40 7.43 4.96
C ASP A 121 4.53 7.84 6.44
N MET A 122 5.75 8.09 6.91
CA MET A 122 6.00 8.53 8.29
C MET A 122 6.17 10.05 8.41
N VAL A 123 5.80 10.81 7.38
CA VAL A 123 6.03 12.27 7.27
C VAL A 123 4.69 13.01 7.26
N PRO A 124 4.39 13.84 8.27
CA PRO A 124 3.25 14.74 8.23
C PRO A 124 3.34 15.73 7.06
N VAL A 125 2.23 15.92 6.35
CA VAL A 125 2.11 16.85 5.22
C VAL A 125 1.05 17.90 5.51
N HIS A 126 1.12 19.04 4.82
CA HIS A 126 0.01 19.99 4.79
C HIS A 126 -1.22 19.31 4.19
N SER A 127 -2.38 19.59 4.79
CA SER A 127 -3.60 18.89 4.42
C SER A 127 -4.00 19.17 2.98
N TYR A 128 -4.34 18.12 2.21
CA TYR A 128 -4.96 18.26 0.91
C TYR A 128 -6.12 17.26 0.76
N ASN A 129 -7.13 17.65 -0.01
CA ASN A 129 -8.31 16.83 -0.25
C ASN A 129 -8.19 16.06 -1.56
N THR A 130 -8.67 14.83 -1.60
CA THR A 130 -8.78 14.03 -2.82
C THR A 130 -9.92 13.03 -2.72
N ASP A 131 -10.52 12.68 -3.86
CA ASP A 131 -11.58 11.66 -3.94
C ASP A 131 -11.01 10.22 -3.93
N SER A 132 -9.73 10.06 -4.24
CA SER A 132 -9.05 8.76 -4.25
C SER A 132 -7.54 8.87 -4.04
N LEU A 133 -6.93 7.78 -3.60
CA LEU A 133 -5.50 7.67 -3.37
C LEU A 133 -4.93 6.47 -4.11
N PHE A 134 -3.71 6.61 -4.63
CA PHE A 134 -2.88 5.49 -5.04
C PHE A 134 -1.92 5.13 -3.91
N LEU A 135 -1.76 3.84 -3.64
CA LEU A 135 -0.82 3.31 -2.68
C LEU A 135 0.05 2.25 -3.36
N ALA A 136 1.32 2.58 -3.59
CA ALA A 136 2.31 1.59 -3.96
C ALA A 136 2.57 0.60 -2.82
N VAL A 137 3.17 -0.55 -3.13
CA VAL A 137 3.56 -1.53 -2.11
C VAL A 137 4.42 -0.84 -1.05
N GLY A 138 3.98 -0.94 0.21
CA GLY A 138 4.64 -0.35 1.37
C GLY A 138 4.30 1.10 1.69
N GLN A 139 3.55 1.81 0.83
CA GLN A 139 3.12 3.18 1.12
C GLN A 139 2.04 3.24 2.20
N ARG A 140 2.03 4.35 2.95
CA ARG A 140 0.99 4.67 3.94
C ARG A 140 0.43 6.06 3.68
N TYR A 141 -0.87 6.20 3.94
CA TYR A 141 -1.48 7.52 4.08
C TYR A 141 -2.29 7.57 5.37
N ASP A 142 -2.03 8.61 6.16
CA ASP A 142 -2.96 9.01 7.21
C ASP A 142 -3.94 10.01 6.59
N VAL A 143 -5.23 9.69 6.65
CA VAL A 143 -6.30 10.51 6.10
C VAL A 143 -7.32 10.86 7.18
N ILE A 144 -7.92 12.04 7.07
CA ILE A 144 -9.11 12.41 7.82
C ILE A 144 -10.33 12.19 6.92
N ILE A 145 -11.34 11.52 7.48
CA ILE A 145 -12.66 11.32 6.89
C ILE A 145 -13.66 12.08 7.74
N ASP A 146 -14.36 13.04 7.13
CA ASP A 146 -15.47 13.74 7.78
C ASP A 146 -16.76 12.94 7.59
N ALA A 147 -17.39 12.53 8.70
CA ALA A 147 -18.66 11.81 8.70
C ALA A 147 -19.86 12.78 8.58
N SER A 148 -19.77 13.73 7.65
CA SER A 148 -20.79 14.75 7.39
C SER A 148 -21.90 14.33 6.41
N PRO A 149 -21.70 13.36 5.48
CA PRO A 149 -22.79 12.81 4.67
C PRO A 149 -23.95 12.21 5.49
N THR A 150 -25.06 11.94 4.81
CA THR A 150 -26.24 11.28 5.40
C THR A 150 -25.85 9.94 6.04
N PRO A 151 -26.29 9.64 7.28
CA PRO A 151 -26.00 8.34 7.89
C PRO A 151 -26.42 7.16 7.01
N GLY A 152 -25.50 6.23 6.77
CA GLY A 152 -25.71 5.09 5.89
C GLY A 152 -24.53 4.11 5.88
N ASN A 153 -24.53 3.20 4.92
CA ASN A 153 -23.44 2.27 4.65
C ASN A 153 -22.79 2.64 3.32
N TYR A 154 -21.47 2.69 3.29
CA TYR A 154 -20.69 3.13 2.14
C TYR A 154 -19.59 2.13 1.80
N TRP A 155 -19.39 1.87 0.50
CA TRP A 155 -18.27 1.06 0.05
C TRP A 155 -16.97 1.85 0.15
N PHE A 156 -15.97 1.24 0.76
CA PHE A 156 -14.56 1.57 0.55
C PHE A 156 -14.00 0.59 -0.47
N ASN A 157 -13.71 1.06 -1.66
CA ASN A 157 -13.35 0.23 -2.80
C ASN A 157 -11.82 0.19 -2.99
N VAL A 158 -11.30 -0.96 -3.37
CA VAL A 158 -10.01 -1.09 -4.06
C VAL A 158 -10.27 -1.25 -5.55
N THR A 159 -9.54 -0.51 -6.36
CA THR A 159 -9.52 -0.61 -7.83
C THR A 159 -8.09 -0.61 -8.35
N PHE A 160 -7.91 -1.02 -9.60
CA PHE A 160 -6.62 -1.08 -10.27
C PHE A 160 -6.65 -0.20 -11.52
N GLY A 161 -5.53 0.49 -11.77
CA GLY A 161 -5.35 1.39 -12.92
C GLY A 161 -4.16 0.95 -13.79
N GLY A 162 -3.70 1.85 -14.66
CA GLY A 162 -2.47 1.66 -15.45
C GLY A 162 -2.50 0.42 -16.35
N GLY A 163 -3.69 -0.01 -16.78
CA GLY A 163 -3.85 -1.25 -17.56
C GLY A 163 -3.34 -2.51 -16.86
N PHE A 164 -3.40 -2.57 -15.52
CA PHE A 164 -2.88 -3.66 -14.69
C PHE A 164 -1.34 -3.80 -14.69
N ALA A 165 -0.60 -2.76 -15.08
CA ALA A 165 0.86 -2.79 -15.11
C ALA A 165 1.53 -2.90 -13.72
N CYS A 166 0.80 -2.60 -12.64
CA CYS A 166 1.26 -2.65 -11.25
C CYS A 166 0.34 -3.50 -10.35
N GLY A 167 -0.30 -4.51 -10.94
CA GLY A 167 -1.10 -5.49 -10.22
C GLY A 167 -2.56 -5.54 -10.64
N GLY A 168 -3.25 -6.52 -10.07
CA GLY A 168 -4.66 -6.83 -10.31
C GLY A 168 -5.13 -7.95 -9.39
N SER A 169 -6.46 -8.13 -9.31
CA SER A 169 -7.09 -9.18 -8.50
C SER A 169 -8.12 -9.95 -9.30
N LEU A 170 -8.26 -11.25 -8.99
CA LEU A 170 -9.35 -12.10 -9.45
C LEU A 170 -10.68 -11.77 -8.76
N ASN A 171 -10.66 -11.08 -7.62
CA ASN A 171 -11.84 -10.42 -7.08
C ASN A 171 -12.09 -9.10 -7.85
N PRO A 172 -13.17 -8.99 -8.64
CA PRO A 172 -13.39 -7.82 -9.48
C PRO A 172 -13.75 -6.55 -8.70
N HIS A 173 -14.28 -6.70 -7.48
CA HIS A 173 -14.75 -5.59 -6.65
C HIS A 173 -14.37 -5.79 -5.17
N PRO A 174 -13.06 -5.81 -4.83
CA PRO A 174 -12.65 -5.92 -3.45
C PRO A 174 -13.05 -4.65 -2.69
N ALA A 175 -13.73 -4.81 -1.55
CA ALA A 175 -14.24 -3.68 -0.79
C ALA A 175 -14.30 -3.94 0.72
N ALA A 176 -14.46 -2.86 1.48
CA ALA A 176 -14.86 -2.82 2.88
C ALA A 176 -16.10 -1.93 3.06
N ILE A 177 -16.74 -2.02 4.24
CA ILE A 177 -17.95 -1.26 4.58
C ILE A 177 -17.60 -0.20 5.62
N PHE A 178 -17.94 1.05 5.31
CA PHE A 178 -17.96 2.15 6.27
C PHE A 178 -19.41 2.38 6.69
N HIS A 179 -19.68 2.13 7.97
CA HIS A 179 -21.01 2.11 8.57
C HIS A 179 -21.17 3.29 9.52
N TYR A 180 -22.19 4.11 9.32
CA TYR A 180 -22.51 5.17 10.28
C TYR A 180 -23.23 4.61 11.49
N GLU A 181 -22.85 5.03 12.70
CA GLU A 181 -23.58 4.69 13.91
C GLU A 181 -25.06 5.08 13.80
N GLY A 182 -25.94 4.13 14.12
CA GLY A 182 -27.39 4.31 14.03
C GLY A 182 -27.98 4.08 12.64
N ALA A 183 -27.17 3.83 11.61
CA ALA A 183 -27.67 3.37 10.31
C ALA A 183 -28.15 1.91 10.38
N PRO A 184 -29.03 1.46 9.47
CA PRO A 184 -29.39 0.05 9.36
C PRO A 184 -28.17 -0.82 9.07
N ASP A 185 -28.11 -2.03 9.64
CA ASP A 185 -27.08 -3.00 9.32
C ASP A 185 -27.41 -3.68 7.98
N ALA A 186 -26.85 -3.15 6.90
CA ALA A 186 -27.08 -3.61 5.54
C ALA A 186 -25.86 -3.34 4.66
N LEU A 187 -25.76 -4.06 3.54
CA LEU A 187 -24.73 -3.75 2.55
C LEU A 187 -24.98 -2.36 1.93
N PRO A 188 -23.92 -1.59 1.64
CA PRO A 188 -24.04 -0.39 0.83
C PRO A 188 -24.69 -0.70 -0.52
N THR A 189 -25.66 0.11 -0.94
CA THR A 189 -26.42 -0.10 -2.19
C THR A 189 -25.89 0.72 -3.36
N ASN A 190 -25.17 1.81 -3.08
CA ASN A 190 -24.55 2.65 -4.10
C ASN A 190 -23.12 2.14 -4.39
N PRO A 191 -22.84 1.58 -5.58
CA PRO A 191 -21.50 1.10 -5.94
C PRO A 191 -20.48 2.24 -6.06
N GLY A 192 -20.94 3.49 -6.21
CA GLY A 192 -20.10 4.66 -6.43
C GLY A 192 -19.70 4.83 -7.89
N VAL A 193 -18.66 5.63 -8.11
CA VAL A 193 -18.05 5.86 -9.41
C VAL A 193 -16.63 5.32 -9.40
N THR A 194 -16.18 4.80 -10.54
CA THR A 194 -14.77 4.43 -10.72
C THR A 194 -13.90 5.67 -10.51
N PRO A 195 -12.88 5.61 -9.64
CA PRO A 195 -11.97 6.74 -9.47
C PRO A 195 -11.19 7.00 -10.77
N ARG A 196 -10.54 8.15 -10.86
CA ARG A 196 -9.58 8.41 -11.93
C ARG A 196 -8.52 7.30 -11.97
N ASP A 197 -8.01 7.00 -13.16
CA ASP A 197 -6.83 6.15 -13.29
C ASP A 197 -5.60 6.91 -12.79
N HIS A 198 -4.90 6.36 -11.79
CA HIS A 198 -3.65 6.91 -11.24
C HIS A 198 -2.41 6.46 -12.04
N ASN A 199 -2.58 5.61 -13.06
CA ASN A 199 -1.53 5.15 -13.98
C ASN A 199 -0.30 4.55 -13.29
N CYS A 200 -0.51 3.83 -12.18
CA CYS A 200 0.56 3.28 -11.34
C CYS A 200 1.53 4.34 -10.77
N LEU A 201 1.05 5.57 -10.55
CA LEU A 201 1.84 6.68 -10.03
C LEU A 201 1.21 7.25 -8.76
N ASP A 202 2.06 7.53 -7.77
CA ASP A 202 1.71 8.32 -6.60
C ASP A 202 1.72 9.82 -6.92
N THR A 203 1.06 10.61 -6.06
CA THR A 203 1.04 12.07 -6.22
C THR A 203 2.35 12.69 -5.72
N LEU A 204 2.84 13.69 -6.45
CA LEU A 204 3.98 14.52 -6.05
C LEU A 204 3.55 15.86 -5.42
N ASP A 205 2.25 16.09 -5.25
CA ASP A 205 1.69 17.34 -4.74
C ASP A 205 1.77 17.44 -3.20
N LEU A 206 2.42 16.47 -2.57
CA LEU A 206 2.60 16.37 -1.12
C LEU A 206 3.66 17.36 -0.62
N VAL A 207 3.28 18.22 0.32
CA VAL A 207 4.18 19.20 0.93
C VAL A 207 4.40 18.85 2.41
N PRO A 208 5.60 18.41 2.83
CA PRO A 208 5.90 18.13 4.23
C PRO A 208 5.68 19.35 5.14
N VAL A 209 5.09 19.14 6.32
CA VAL A 209 4.92 20.21 7.34
C VAL A 209 6.26 20.78 7.78
N VAL A 210 7.28 19.92 7.89
CA VAL A 210 8.66 20.34 8.14
C VAL A 210 9.37 20.42 6.79
N PRO A 211 9.57 21.61 6.23
CA PRO A 211 10.08 21.76 4.88
C PRO A 211 11.55 21.34 4.79
N ARG A 212 11.94 20.86 3.61
CA ARG A 212 13.32 20.61 3.22
C ARG A 212 13.59 21.29 1.90
N ASN A 213 14.74 21.94 1.80
CA ASN A 213 15.20 22.58 0.56
C ASN A 213 16.49 21.92 0.11
N VAL A 214 16.55 21.54 -1.16
CA VAL A 214 17.72 20.94 -1.79
C VAL A 214 18.01 21.67 -3.10
N GLN A 215 19.29 21.80 -3.45
CA GLN A 215 19.70 22.46 -4.70
C GLN A 215 19.57 21.46 -5.86
N VAL A 216 18.57 21.65 -6.73
CA VAL A 216 18.32 20.75 -7.87
C VAL A 216 18.94 21.25 -9.18
N ASN A 217 19.29 22.53 -9.26
CA ASN A 217 19.84 23.18 -10.45
C ASN A 217 21.31 22.82 -10.73
N GLN A 218 22.00 22.16 -9.80
CA GLN A 218 23.39 21.73 -9.94
C GLN A 218 23.52 20.24 -10.31
N PHE A 219 22.40 19.55 -10.53
CA PHE A 219 22.44 18.13 -10.85
C PHE A 219 23.07 17.90 -12.22
N VAL A 220 24.13 17.09 -12.24
CA VAL A 220 24.74 16.56 -13.46
C VAL A 220 24.71 15.05 -13.35
N LYS A 221 24.07 14.39 -14.32
CA LYS A 221 24.05 12.92 -14.39
C LYS A 221 25.46 12.39 -14.63
N LYS A 222 25.91 11.48 -13.77
CA LYS A 222 27.20 10.81 -13.83
C LYS A 222 27.04 9.33 -13.46
N PRO A 223 27.99 8.45 -13.83
CA PRO A 223 27.93 7.04 -13.47
C PRO A 223 27.75 6.81 -11.95
N GLU A 224 28.47 7.55 -11.12
CA GLU A 224 28.42 7.41 -9.64
C GLU A 224 27.10 7.84 -8.99
N ASN A 225 26.22 8.54 -9.72
CA ASN A 225 24.90 8.97 -9.24
C ASN A 225 23.74 8.41 -10.08
N THR A 226 24.02 7.40 -10.90
CA THR A 226 23.02 6.72 -11.74
C THR A 226 22.94 5.25 -11.36
N LEU A 227 21.74 4.77 -11.08
CA LEU A 227 21.46 3.35 -10.83
C LEU A 227 20.49 2.84 -11.91
N PRO A 228 21.00 2.32 -13.05
CA PRO A 228 20.13 1.77 -14.08
C PRO A 228 19.51 0.46 -13.57
N VAL A 229 18.18 0.37 -13.68
CA VAL A 229 17.41 -0.85 -13.39
C VAL A 229 17.14 -1.55 -14.71
N GLU A 230 17.47 -2.84 -14.78
CA GLU A 230 17.38 -3.64 -15.99
C GLU A 230 16.73 -4.99 -15.71
N LEU A 231 15.84 -5.43 -16.60
CA LEU A 231 15.35 -6.79 -16.63
C LEU A 231 16.17 -7.59 -17.65
N SER A 232 16.98 -8.53 -17.16
CA SER A 232 17.70 -9.48 -18.00
C SER A 232 16.78 -10.65 -18.32
N ILE A 233 16.52 -10.86 -19.62
CA ILE A 233 15.70 -11.98 -20.14
C ILE A 233 16.59 -12.93 -20.95
N GLY A 234 16.39 -14.23 -20.80
CA GLY A 234 17.08 -15.27 -21.59
C GLY A 234 18.16 -16.06 -20.84
N GLY A 235 18.30 -15.82 -19.53
CA GLY A 235 19.12 -16.64 -18.62
C GLY A 235 18.32 -17.73 -17.92
N THR A 236 18.88 -18.28 -16.84
CA THR A 236 18.17 -19.16 -15.89
C THR A 236 18.36 -18.61 -14.48
N PRO A 237 17.31 -18.12 -13.80
CA PRO A 237 15.91 -18.08 -14.25
C PRO A 237 15.68 -17.07 -15.40
N LEU A 238 14.51 -17.14 -16.06
CA LEU A 238 14.18 -16.31 -17.22
C LEU A 238 14.19 -14.82 -16.87
N PHE A 239 13.63 -14.45 -15.72
CA PHE A 239 13.56 -13.08 -15.23
C PHE A 239 14.60 -12.84 -14.14
N VAL A 240 15.59 -12.01 -14.44
CA VAL A 240 16.60 -11.56 -13.47
C VAL A 240 16.67 -10.05 -13.48
N TRP A 241 16.25 -9.43 -12.38
CA TRP A 241 16.36 -7.98 -12.18
C TRP A 241 17.77 -7.59 -11.73
N LYS A 242 18.30 -6.54 -12.34
CA LYS A 242 19.65 -6.04 -12.07
C LYS A 242 19.60 -4.54 -11.78
N VAL A 243 20.47 -4.11 -10.88
CA VAL A 243 20.78 -2.70 -10.66
C VAL A 243 22.26 -2.52 -10.99
N ASN A 244 22.57 -1.60 -11.91
CA ASN A 244 23.94 -1.37 -12.36
C ASN A 244 24.63 -2.65 -12.88
N GLY A 245 23.88 -3.46 -13.64
CA GLY A 245 24.37 -4.70 -14.24
C GLY A 245 24.49 -5.91 -13.29
N SER A 246 24.20 -5.75 -11.99
CA SER A 246 24.29 -6.83 -10.99
C SER A 246 22.93 -7.14 -10.36
N ALA A 247 22.62 -8.42 -10.19
CA ALA A 247 21.47 -8.85 -9.39
C ALA A 247 21.94 -9.01 -7.94
N ILE A 248 21.19 -8.45 -6.99
CA ILE A 248 21.52 -8.60 -5.56
C ILE A 248 21.33 -10.06 -5.13
N ASP A 249 22.33 -10.60 -4.44
CA ASP A 249 22.29 -11.90 -3.79
C ASP A 249 23.14 -11.80 -2.52
N VAL A 250 22.52 -12.00 -1.36
CA VAL A 250 23.14 -11.75 -0.05
C VAL A 250 23.49 -13.05 0.64
N ASP A 251 24.64 -13.10 1.31
CA ASP A 251 25.00 -14.22 2.18
C ASP A 251 24.38 -14.02 3.57
N TRP A 252 23.35 -14.79 3.89
CA TRP A 252 22.74 -14.75 5.23
C TRP A 252 23.69 -15.15 6.35
N GLY A 253 24.71 -15.97 6.06
CA GLY A 253 25.75 -16.37 7.00
C GLY A 253 26.82 -15.29 7.23
N ASN A 254 26.90 -14.29 6.34
CA ASN A 254 27.90 -13.24 6.43
C ASN A 254 27.31 -11.87 5.99
N PRO A 255 26.54 -11.21 6.87
CA PRO A 255 25.91 -9.93 6.54
C PRO A 255 26.97 -8.82 6.32
N VAL A 256 26.63 -7.79 5.56
CA VAL A 256 27.54 -6.64 5.28
C VAL A 256 28.13 -6.04 6.55
N LEU A 257 27.37 -5.98 7.65
CA LEU A 257 27.87 -5.47 8.93
C LEU A 257 29.04 -6.28 9.50
N GLN A 258 29.08 -7.60 9.24
CA GLN A 258 30.19 -8.46 9.63
C GLN A 258 31.46 -8.08 8.88
N TYR A 259 31.40 -7.89 7.56
CA TYR A 259 32.52 -7.37 6.76
C TYR A 259 33.06 -6.04 7.31
N VAL A 260 32.16 -5.11 7.67
CA VAL A 260 32.55 -3.82 8.27
C VAL A 260 33.26 -3.99 9.61
N MET A 261 32.76 -4.87 10.49
CA MET A 261 33.40 -5.17 11.78
C MET A 261 34.78 -5.79 11.61
N ASP A 262 34.96 -6.62 10.59
CA ASP A 262 36.23 -7.28 10.28
C ASP A 262 37.22 -6.36 9.53
N GLY A 263 36.81 -5.13 9.20
CA GLY A 263 37.61 -4.21 8.38
C GLY A 263 37.79 -4.70 6.94
N ASN A 264 36.91 -5.58 6.46
CA ASN A 264 36.95 -6.17 5.15
C ASN A 264 36.04 -5.41 4.18
N THR A 265 36.58 -4.98 3.03
CA THR A 265 35.84 -4.27 1.98
C THR A 265 35.58 -5.13 0.74
N SER A 266 35.69 -6.45 0.84
CA SER A 266 35.47 -7.41 -0.26
C SER A 266 34.00 -7.80 -0.46
N TYR A 267 33.06 -7.03 0.09
CA TYR A 267 31.62 -7.24 -0.04
C TYR A 267 31.09 -6.77 -1.39
#